data_AF-A0A3R6J2F2-F1
#
_entry.id   AF-A0A3R6J2F2-F1
#
_cell.length_a   1.000
_cell.length_b   1.000
_cell.length_c   1.000
_cell.angle_alpha   90.00
_cell.angle_beta   90.00
_cell.angle_gamma   90.00
#
_symmetry.space_group_name_H-M   'P 1'
#
loop_
_entity.id
_entity.type
_entity.pdbx_description
1 polymer ?
#
loop_
_entity_poly.entity_id
_entity_poly.type
_entity_poly.pdbx_seq_one_letter_code
_entity_poly.pdbx_strand_id
1 'polypeptide(L)'
;MWVHGNATEHMYEDVYKGITTGNGTAYTNPNLCTQEIMSDFYGSLQEATKSGIVYGEKITQGNWEFIFAQPRQAGQLPVIKHAQFNGWH
;
A
#
# COMPACT_ATOMS: atom_id res chain seq x y z
N MET A 1 5.79 12.03 -0.26
CA MET A 1 6.42 10.69 -0.41
C MET A 1 6.13 10.19 -1.82
N TRP A 2 7.05 9.47 -2.46
CA TRP A 2 6.85 8.91 -3.80
C TRP A 2 6.62 7.40 -3.71
N VAL A 3 5.60 6.89 -4.40
CA VAL A 3 5.27 5.46 -4.41
C VAL A 3 5.95 4.82 -5.62
N HIS A 4 6.78 3.80 -5.40
CA HIS A 4 7.47 3.11 -6.49
C HIS A 4 6.50 2.25 -7.31
N GLY A 5 6.73 2.11 -8.63
CA GLY A 5 5.88 1.33 -9.53
C GLY A 5 5.62 -0.11 -9.05
N ASN A 6 6.65 -0.76 -8.51
CA ASN A 6 6.53 -2.08 -7.88
C ASN A 6 5.52 -2.11 -6.71
N ALA A 7 5.45 -1.05 -5.91
CA ALA A 7 4.49 -0.97 -4.81
C ALA A 7 3.05 -0.81 -5.34
N THR A 8 2.85 -0.02 -6.40
CA THR A 8 1.53 0.10 -7.06
C THR A 8 1.12 -1.17 -7.84
N GLU A 9 2.08 -1.96 -8.31
CA GLU A 9 1.83 -3.23 -8.99
C GLU A 9 1.20 -4.26 -8.03
N HIS A 10 1.75 -4.42 -6.83
CA HIS A 10 1.16 -5.28 -5.80
C HIS A 10 -0.28 -4.87 -5.43
N MET A 11 -0.55 -3.56 -5.33
CA MET A 11 -1.93 -3.07 -5.11
C MET A 11 -2.88 -3.51 -6.22
N TYR A 12 -2.44 -3.41 -7.48
CA TYR A 12 -3.23 -3.83 -8.63
C TYR A 12 -3.46 -5.34 -8.66
N GLU A 13 -2.43 -6.14 -8.34
CA GLU A 13 -2.56 -7.59 -8.24
C GLU A 13 -3.62 -8.02 -7.21
N ASP A 14 -3.67 -7.35 -6.06
CA ASP A 14 -4.64 -7.69 -5.02
C ASP A 14 -6.06 -7.24 -5.37
N VAL A 15 -6.23 -6.08 -6.01
CA VAL A 15 -7.52 -5.68 -6.63
C VAL A 15 -7.98 -6.73 -7.65
N TYR A 16 -7.08 -7.17 -8.53
CA TYR A 16 -7.39 -8.15 -9.59
C TYR A 16 -7.73 -9.53 -9.03
N LYS A 17 -7.02 -10.00 -8.00
CA LYS A 17 -7.35 -11.24 -7.28
C LYS A 17 -8.72 -11.17 -6.62
N GLY A 18 -9.07 -10.04 -6.00
CA GLY A 18 -10.39 -9.84 -5.37
C GLY A 18 -11.54 -9.91 -6.37
N ILE A 19 -11.34 -9.38 -7.59
CA ILE A 19 -12.33 -9.44 -8.68
C ILE A 19 -12.48 -10.87 -9.23
N THR A 20 -11.36 -11.58 -9.41
CA THR A 20 -11.34 -12.91 -10.06
C THR A 20 -11.76 -14.06 -9.16
N THR A 21 -11.64 -13.92 -7.84
CA THR A 21 -12.00 -14.98 -6.88
C THR A 21 -13.49 -15.06 -6.53
N GLY A 22 -14.31 -14.09 -6.95
CA GLY A 22 -15.78 -14.26 -7.02
C GLY A 22 -16.49 -14.54 -5.69
N ASN A 23 -15.94 -14.10 -4.55
CA ASN A 23 -16.49 -14.43 -3.21
C ASN A 23 -17.70 -13.58 -2.77
N GLY A 24 -18.49 -13.02 -3.70
CA GLY A 24 -19.80 -12.43 -3.40
C GLY A 24 -19.80 -11.21 -2.47
N THR A 25 -18.65 -10.58 -2.25
CA THR A 25 -18.49 -9.37 -1.43
C THR A 25 -18.46 -8.11 -2.33
N ALA A 26 -18.38 -6.91 -1.75
CA ALA A 26 -18.33 -5.60 -2.46
C ALA A 26 -17.27 -5.51 -3.60
N TYR A 27 -16.35 -6.47 -3.64
CA TYR A 27 -15.20 -6.66 -4.51
C TYR A 27 -15.53 -7.13 -5.94
N THR A 28 -16.81 -7.32 -6.27
CA THR A 28 -17.25 -7.54 -7.67
C THR A 28 -17.25 -6.27 -8.51
N ASN A 29 -17.24 -5.08 -7.87
CA ASN A 29 -17.04 -3.81 -8.56
C ASN A 29 -15.58 -3.35 -8.42
N PRO A 30 -14.77 -3.39 -9.50
CA PRO A 30 -13.35 -3.02 -9.47
C PRO A 30 -13.11 -1.59 -8.97
N ASN A 31 -14.01 -0.66 -9.28
CA ASN A 31 -13.86 0.75 -8.91
C ASN A 31 -14.08 0.97 -7.40
N LEU A 32 -15.00 0.22 -6.78
CA LEU A 32 -15.23 0.30 -5.34
C LEU A 32 -14.09 -0.36 -4.57
N CYS A 33 -13.68 -1.57 -4.98
CA CYS A 33 -12.53 -2.27 -4.43
C CYS A 33 -11.26 -1.41 -4.46
N THR A 34 -10.99 -0.74 -5.59
CA THR A 34 -9.85 0.17 -5.73
C THR A 34 -9.95 1.32 -4.72
N GLN A 35 -11.13 1.92 -4.53
CA GLN A 35 -11.30 3.03 -3.59
C GLN A 35 -11.08 2.59 -2.13
N GLU A 36 -11.59 1.42 -1.76
CA GLU A 36 -11.41 0.86 -0.41
C GLU A 36 -9.92 0.59 -0.13
N ILE A 37 -9.23 -0.10 -1.04
CA ILE A 37 -7.79 -0.39 -0.92
C ILE A 37 -6.96 0.90 -0.86
N MET A 38 -7.27 1.90 -1.70
CA MET A 38 -6.56 3.18 -1.67
C MET A 38 -6.79 3.97 -0.38
N SER A 39 -8.01 3.92 0.17
CA SER A 39 -8.33 4.57 1.44
C SER A 39 -7.60 3.89 2.61
N ASP A 40 -7.60 2.57 2.64
CA ASP A 40 -6.91 1.78 3.68
C ASP A 40 -5.39 1.94 3.61
N PHE A 41 -4.82 1.96 2.39
CA PHE A 41 -3.41 2.27 2.15
C PHE A 41 -3.05 3.63 2.74
N TYR A 42 -3.84 4.67 2.46
CA TYR A 42 -3.56 6.02 2.93
C TYR A 42 -3.59 6.12 4.46
N GLY A 43 -4.60 5.52 5.10
CA GLY A 43 -4.71 5.49 6.57
C GLY A 43 -3.56 4.73 7.22
N SER A 44 -3.24 3.54 6.69
CA SER A 44 -2.13 2.72 7.18
C SER A 44 -0.78 3.43 7.01
N LEU A 45 -0.57 4.13 5.89
CA LEU A 45 0.62 4.91 5.63
C LEU A 45 0.78 6.10 6.59
N GLN A 46 -0.32 6.80 6.90
CA GLN A 46 -0.30 7.89 7.87
C GLN A 46 0.14 7.39 9.26
N GLU A 47 -0.44 6.29 9.74
CA GLU A 47 -0.05 5.75 11.05
C GLU A 47 1.39 5.21 11.02
N ALA A 48 1.81 4.55 9.94
CA ALA A 48 3.17 4.01 9.81
C ALA A 48 4.27 5.09 9.84
N THR A 49 3.92 6.34 9.51
CA THR A 49 4.87 7.47 9.42
C THR A 49 4.66 8.53 10.49
N LYS A 50 3.70 8.34 11.40
CA LYS A 50 3.29 9.31 12.42
C LYS A 50 4.40 9.72 13.37
N SER A 51 5.31 8.79 13.68
CA SER A 51 6.47 9.01 14.55
C SER A 51 7.77 9.27 13.78
N GLY A 52 7.68 9.54 12.48
CA GLY A 52 8.82 9.61 11.57
C GLY A 52 8.91 8.38 10.67
N ILE A 53 9.84 8.42 9.71
CA ILE A 53 10.03 7.35 8.71
C ILE A 53 11.23 6.50 9.13
N VAL A 54 10.99 5.21 9.35
CA VAL A 54 12.05 4.20 9.52
C VAL A 54 12.42 3.65 8.15
N TYR A 55 13.71 3.73 7.80
CA TYR A 55 14.20 3.37 6.46
C TYR A 55 14.85 1.99 6.45
N GLY A 56 14.65 1.25 5.35
CA GLY A 56 15.32 -0.03 5.11
C GLY A 56 14.74 -1.22 5.87
N GLU A 57 13.74 -0.98 6.72
CA GLU A 57 13.06 -2.00 7.50
C GLU A 57 11.66 -2.28 6.96
N LYS A 58 11.19 -3.51 7.18
CA LYS A 58 9.81 -3.89 6.92
C LYS A 58 8.95 -3.46 8.10
N ILE A 59 7.94 -2.65 7.83
CA ILE A 59 6.97 -2.17 8.83
C ILE A 59 5.61 -2.73 8.48
N THR A 60 4.94 -3.34 9.44
CA THR A 60 3.54 -3.74 9.30
C THR A 60 2.66 -2.73 10.02
N GLN A 61 1.69 -2.16 9.31
CA GLN A 61 0.72 -1.23 9.87
C GLN A 61 -0.64 -1.42 9.17
N GLY A 62 -1.69 -1.61 9.96
CA GLY A 62 -3.00 -1.98 9.43
C GLY A 62 -2.91 -3.27 8.60
N ASN A 63 -3.50 -3.27 7.42
CA ASN A 63 -3.47 -4.40 6.50
C ASN A 63 -2.26 -4.38 5.55
N TRP A 64 -1.24 -3.56 5.83
CA TRP A 64 -0.13 -3.33 4.90
C TRP A 64 1.24 -3.62 5.49
N GLU A 65 2.14 -4.12 4.64
CA GLU A 65 3.58 -4.08 4.84
C GLU A 65 4.21 -2.96 4.01
N PHE A 66 5.15 -2.22 4.58
CA PHE A 66 5.89 -1.14 3.92
C PHE A 66 7.39 -1.32 4.05
N ILE A 67 8.14 -0.92 3.03
CA ILE A 67 9.57 -0.63 3.14
C ILE A 67 9.84 0.75 2.56
N PHE A 68 10.37 1.65 3.39
CA PHE A 68 10.74 2.99 2.98
C PHE A 68 12.23 3.08 2.64
N ALA A 69 12.56 3.89 1.64
CA ALA A 69 13.93 4.25 1.30
C ALA A 69 14.14 5.75 1.35
N GLN A 70 15.37 6.13 1.72
CA GLN A 70 15.77 7.52 1.76
C GLN A 70 15.71 8.16 0.36
N PRO A 71 15.48 9.48 0.29
CA PRO A 71 15.64 10.24 -0.94
C PRO A 71 17.04 10.02 -1.53
N ARG A 72 17.16 9.95 -2.87
CA ARG A 72 18.48 9.76 -3.51
C ARG A 72 19.33 11.03 -3.46
N GLN A 73 18.69 12.20 -3.37
CA GLN A 73 19.34 13.50 -3.29
C GLN A 73 18.59 14.39 -2.30
N ALA A 74 19.29 15.38 -1.73
CA ALA A 74 18.67 16.39 -0.87
C ALA A 74 17.54 17.12 -1.60
N GLY A 75 16.41 17.34 -0.92
CA GLY A 75 15.21 17.96 -1.49
C GLY A 75 14.28 17.01 -2.23
N GLN A 76 14.65 15.74 -2.44
CA GLN A 76 13.74 14.73 -2.99
C GLN A 76 12.83 14.12 -1.92
N LEU A 77 11.74 13.52 -2.37
CA LEU A 77 10.82 12.80 -1.49
C LEU A 77 11.38 11.42 -1.09
N PRO A 78 11.09 10.94 0.13
CA PRO A 78 11.25 9.54 0.50
C PRO A 78 10.47 8.63 -0.45
N VAL A 79 10.92 7.38 -0.59
CA VAL A 79 10.33 6.40 -1.50
C VAL A 79 9.68 5.26 -0.73
N ILE A 80 8.45 4.90 -1.08
CA ILE A 80 7.86 3.61 -0.72
C ILE A 80 8.37 2.59 -1.74
N LYS A 81 9.41 1.82 -1.38
CA LYS A 81 10.01 0.82 -2.27
C LYS A 81 9.17 -0.46 -2.35
N HIS A 82 8.45 -0.76 -1.29
CA HIS A 82 7.57 -1.92 -1.20
C HIS A 82 6.30 -1.53 -0.44
N ALA A 83 5.17 -1.99 -0.96
CA ALA A 83 3.89 -2.00 -0.29
C ALA A 83 3.20 -3.32 -0.64
N GLN A 84 2.75 -4.07 0.36
CA GLN A 84 1.99 -5.31 0.17
C GLN A 84 0.74 -5.26 1.02
N PHE A 85 -0.41 -5.57 0.41
CA PHE A 85 -1.67 -5.75 1.14
C PHE A 85 -1.76 -7.20 1.65
N ASN A 86 -2.07 -7.37 2.93
CA ASN A 86 -2.12 -8.66 3.60
C ASN A 86 -3.53 -9.25 3.69
N GLY A 87 -4.53 -8.58 3.11
CA GLY A 87 -5.93 -8.98 3.17
C GLY A 87 -6.71 -8.25 4.27
N TRP A 88 -8.03 -8.40 4.22
CA TRP A 88 -8.93 -7.90 5.26
C TRP A 88 -8.99 -8.92 6.40
N HIS A 89 -8.91 -8.44 7.64
CA HIS A 89 -9.02 -9.24 8.86
C HIS A 89 -10.39 -9.11 9.52
#